data_AF-A0A6C0LCR5-F1
#
_entry.id   AF-A0A6C0LCR5-F1
#
_cell.length_a   1.000
_cell.length_b   1.000
_cell.length_c   1.000
_cell.angle_alpha   90.00
_cell.angle_beta   90.00
_cell.angle_gamma   90.00
#
_symmetry.space_group_name_H-M   'P 1'
#
loop_
_entity.id
_entity.type
_entity.pdbx_description
1 polymer ?
#
loop_
_entity_poly.entity_id
_entity_poly.type
_entity_poly.pdbx_seq_one_letter_code
_entity_poly.pdbx_strand_id
1 'polypeptide(L)'
;MDEQIIKISIEQFRDIYNSVDVPRNILDKAVDIKNTYSCFNSYYDPKMIWAKKIYNNKEKYNKPKVKSRFHIIIPDFTKKSELKRCLIGNLNKLSIKNKDSIYEKIKEIIAVNDNNDNKDDIFMYIWNYIKTSDDELYSNILALFDKEYVCVMIDKLWNNYISNKEWDPPKYIYENNLLVLNDEYDMYCEYTKWKRGINNINKIWIKYKREELPILLNNIADYVVSIIYNTDIYKYILDILLEQLYKILAIAKYNCIIDKIKNINIKNLDNSTKFFIYNIIEL
;
A
#
# COMPACT_ATOMS: atom_id res chain seq x y z
N MET A 1 14.71 29.02 -18.83
CA MET A 1 15.97 28.54 -19.44
C MET A 1 15.90 27.04 -19.35
N ASP A 2 15.64 26.38 -20.48
CA ASP A 2 15.43 24.94 -20.55
C ASP A 2 16.69 24.19 -20.13
N GLU A 3 16.56 23.29 -19.15
CA GLU A 3 17.60 22.30 -18.85
C GLU A 3 17.63 21.27 -19.98
N GLN A 4 18.45 21.54 -21.01
CA GLN A 4 18.77 20.57 -22.04
C GLN A 4 19.58 19.43 -21.43
N ILE A 5 18.93 18.29 -21.21
CA ILE A 5 19.62 17.03 -20.86
C ILE A 5 20.44 16.59 -22.07
N ILE A 6 21.76 16.76 -21.99
CA ILE A 6 22.71 16.27 -23.01
C ILE A 6 22.93 14.78 -22.78
N LYS A 7 22.41 13.94 -23.69
CA LYS A 7 22.71 12.51 -23.73
C LYS A 7 24.02 12.30 -24.48
N ILE A 8 25.07 11.87 -23.78
CA ILE A 8 26.37 11.54 -24.36
C ILE A 8 26.46 10.02 -24.50
N SER A 9 26.95 9.52 -25.64
CA SER A 9 27.13 8.07 -25.82
C SER A 9 28.26 7.55 -24.92
N ILE A 10 28.20 6.27 -24.55
CA ILE A 10 29.22 5.65 -23.69
C ILE A 10 30.61 5.65 -24.34
N GLU A 11 30.65 5.63 -25.67
CA GLU A 11 31.87 5.71 -26.47
C GLU A 11 32.47 7.12 -26.40
N GLN A 12 31.65 8.16 -26.60
CA GLN A 12 32.09 9.55 -26.43
C GLN A 12 32.55 9.84 -25.00
N PHE A 13 31.86 9.30 -24.00
CA PHE A 13 32.29 9.41 -22.61
C PHE A 13 33.65 8.75 -22.38
N ARG A 14 33.88 7.56 -22.95
CA ARG A 14 35.17 6.85 -22.85
C ARG A 14 36.30 7.62 -23.51
N ASP A 15 36.07 8.20 -24.68
CA ASP A 15 37.10 8.97 -25.39
C ASP A 15 37.46 10.25 -24.60
N ILE A 16 36.46 10.94 -24.05
CA ILE A 16 36.67 12.08 -23.16
C ILE A 16 37.42 11.63 -21.90
N TYR A 17 36.98 10.55 -21.24
CA TYR A 17 37.61 10.02 -20.04
C TYR A 17 39.08 9.62 -20.26
N ASN A 18 39.39 9.00 -21.40
CA ASN A 18 40.75 8.60 -21.78
C ASN A 18 41.64 9.79 -22.15
N SER A 19 41.05 10.95 -22.47
CA SER A 19 41.77 12.20 -22.79
C SER A 19 42.06 13.07 -21.56
N VAL A 20 41.50 12.75 -20.40
CA VAL A 20 41.73 13.50 -19.15
C VAL A 20 43.01 13.01 -18.50
N ASP A 21 44.05 13.84 -18.56
CA ASP A 21 45.31 13.57 -17.86
C ASP A 21 45.12 13.83 -16.35
N VAL A 22 44.97 12.75 -15.57
CA VAL A 22 44.68 12.85 -14.14
C VAL A 22 45.98 13.16 -13.38
N PRO A 23 46.03 14.23 -12.56
CA PRO A 23 47.19 14.57 -11.78
C PRO A 23 47.69 13.41 -10.91
N ARG A 24 49.01 13.19 -10.91
CA ARG A 24 49.67 12.06 -10.22
C ARG A 24 49.33 11.97 -8.74
N ASN A 25 49.23 13.10 -8.05
CA ASN A 25 48.84 13.15 -6.64
C ASN A 25 47.44 12.57 -6.36
N ILE A 26 46.51 12.67 -7.31
CA ILE A 26 45.16 12.08 -7.19
C ILE A 26 45.22 10.58 -7.45
N LEU A 27 46.01 10.15 -8.45
CA LEU A 27 46.25 8.72 -8.71
C LEU A 27 46.93 8.04 -7.50
N ASP A 28 47.94 8.68 -6.92
CA ASP A 28 48.66 8.19 -5.75
C ASP A 28 47.72 8.10 -4.53
N LYS A 29 46.85 9.10 -4.31
CA LYS A 29 45.83 9.08 -3.26
C LYS A 29 44.82 7.94 -3.48
N ALA A 30 44.43 7.68 -4.73
CA ALA A 30 43.50 6.60 -5.04
C ALA A 30 44.13 5.22 -4.82
N VAL A 31 45.40 5.04 -5.17
CA VAL A 31 46.16 3.81 -4.87
C VAL A 31 46.34 3.63 -3.37
N ASP A 32 46.65 4.69 -2.63
CA ASP A 32 46.77 4.68 -1.18
C ASP A 32 45.45 4.28 -0.50
N ILE A 33 44.31 4.87 -0.91
CA ILE A 33 42.97 4.50 -0.43
C ILE A 33 42.65 3.04 -0.76
N LYS A 34 42.97 2.59 -1.98
CA LYS A 34 42.73 1.21 -2.42
C LYS A 34 43.56 0.20 -1.62
N ASN A 35 44.81 0.52 -1.30
CA ASN A 35 45.68 -0.35 -0.50
C ASN A 35 45.34 -0.32 0.99
N THR A 36 44.91 0.84 1.51
CA THR A 36 44.58 1.02 2.92
C THR A 36 43.24 0.40 3.29
N TYR A 37 42.24 0.50 2.41
CA TYR A 37 40.88 0.06 2.71
C TYR A 37 40.49 -1.14 1.85
N SER A 38 40.45 -2.32 2.47
CA SER A 38 40.11 -3.60 1.82
C SER A 38 38.76 -3.62 1.08
N CYS A 39 37.84 -2.70 1.38
CA CYS A 39 36.55 -2.58 0.69
C CYS A 39 36.66 -2.14 -0.78
N PHE A 40 37.78 -1.52 -1.19
CA PHE A 40 38.03 -1.16 -2.60
C PHE A 40 38.75 -2.26 -3.38
N ASN A 41 39.21 -3.33 -2.71
CA ASN A 41 39.86 -4.48 -3.33
C ASN A 41 38.95 -5.71 -3.44
N SER A 42 37.86 -5.76 -2.68
CA SER A 42 36.88 -6.83 -2.79
C SER A 42 35.81 -6.45 -3.81
N TYR A 43 35.65 -7.25 -4.87
CA TYR A 43 34.39 -7.25 -5.62
C TYR A 43 33.23 -7.42 -4.62
N TYR A 44 32.18 -6.63 -4.79
CA TYR A 44 31.01 -6.66 -3.91
C TYR A 44 30.43 -8.07 -3.86
N ASP A 45 30.77 -8.83 -2.81
CA ASP A 45 30.22 -10.15 -2.55
C ASP A 45 29.21 -10.04 -1.40
N PRO A 46 27.89 -10.14 -1.69
CA PRO A 46 26.84 -10.11 -0.69
C PRO A 46 27.03 -11.14 0.44
N LYS A 47 27.71 -12.27 0.16
CA LYS A 47 27.98 -13.31 1.17
C LYS A 47 29.03 -12.86 2.18
N MET A 48 30.00 -12.05 1.78
CA MET A 48 31.05 -11.55 2.65
C MET A 48 30.52 -10.47 3.62
N ILE A 49 29.55 -9.65 3.19
CA ILE A 49 28.81 -8.73 4.08
C ILE A 49 27.99 -9.50 5.10
N TRP A 50 27.35 -10.61 4.68
CA TRP A 50 26.58 -11.46 5.57
C TRP A 50 27.47 -12.16 6.61
N ALA A 51 28.62 -12.68 6.18
CA ALA A 51 29.62 -13.27 7.07
C ALA A 51 30.23 -12.24 8.05
N LYS A 52 30.54 -11.01 7.60
CA LYS A 52 30.97 -9.91 8.48
C LYS A 52 29.87 -9.47 9.45
N LYS A 53 28.59 -9.49 9.05
CA LYS A 53 27.44 -9.27 9.95
C LYS A 53 27.37 -10.34 11.04
N ILE A 54 27.60 -11.61 10.69
CA ILE A 54 27.64 -12.72 11.65
C ILE A 54 28.83 -12.59 12.60
N TYR A 55 30.01 -12.23 12.09
CA TYR A 55 31.23 -12.06 12.91
C TYR A 55 31.14 -10.86 13.87
N ASN A 56 30.66 -9.71 13.38
CA ASN A 56 30.36 -8.54 14.22
C ASN A 56 29.27 -8.82 15.27
N ASN A 57 28.36 -9.76 15.00
CA ASN A 57 27.41 -10.21 16.00
C ASN A 57 28.09 -11.07 17.06
N LYS A 58 29.02 -11.97 16.70
CA LYS A 58 29.76 -12.82 17.66
C LYS A 58 30.60 -12.01 18.66
N GLU A 59 31.33 -10.98 18.22
CA GLU A 59 32.10 -10.13 19.15
C GLU A 59 31.22 -9.21 20.02
N LYS A 60 30.03 -8.84 19.53
CA LYS A 60 29.07 -8.01 20.28
C LYS A 60 28.35 -8.74 21.42
N TYR A 61 28.58 -10.04 21.63
CA TYR A 61 28.00 -10.77 22.77
C TYR A 61 28.82 -10.65 24.07
N ASN A 62 30.06 -10.15 24.02
CA ASN A 62 30.90 -9.96 25.22
C ASN A 62 30.87 -8.54 25.81
N LYS A 63 30.07 -7.63 25.24
CA LYS A 63 29.77 -6.34 25.87
C LYS A 63 28.27 -6.25 26.12
N PRO A 64 27.81 -5.92 27.34
CA PRO A 64 26.39 -5.74 27.59
C PRO A 64 25.91 -4.61 26.66
N LYS A 65 25.13 -4.96 25.63
CA LYS A 65 24.41 -3.97 24.82
C LYS A 65 23.49 -3.24 25.80
N VAL A 66 23.83 -2.01 26.14
CA VAL A 66 22.87 -1.05 26.68
C VAL A 66 21.86 -0.85 25.56
N LYS A 67 20.84 -1.69 25.51
CA LYS A 67 19.68 -1.45 24.67
C LYS A 67 19.07 -0.17 25.25
N SER A 68 19.31 0.97 24.61
CA SER A 68 18.40 2.10 24.73
C SER A 68 17.07 1.66 24.13
N ARG A 69 16.36 0.76 24.82
CA ARG A 69 14.95 0.49 24.54
C ARG A 69 14.28 1.81 24.81
N PHE A 70 13.71 2.42 23.78
CA PHE A 70 12.73 3.47 24.00
C PHE A 70 11.69 2.90 24.95
N HIS A 71 11.61 3.46 26.15
CA HIS A 71 10.56 3.11 27.09
C HIS A 71 9.34 3.91 26.64
N ILE A 72 8.48 3.27 25.84
CA ILE A 72 7.19 3.87 25.49
C ILE A 72 6.33 3.78 26.75
N ILE A 73 6.25 4.88 27.49
CA ILE A 73 5.34 5.03 28.61
C ILE A 73 3.98 5.40 28.03
N ILE A 74 2.99 4.54 28.25
CA ILE A 74 1.60 4.80 27.84
C ILE A 74 0.91 5.44 29.04
N PRO A 75 0.52 6.73 28.99
CA PRO A 75 -0.11 7.41 30.13
C PRO A 75 -1.59 7.03 30.33
N ASP A 76 -2.21 6.37 29.35
CA ASP A 76 -3.62 6.00 29.37
C ASP A 76 -3.83 4.51 29.72
N PHE A 77 -4.29 4.28 30.95
CA PHE A 77 -4.64 2.97 31.53
C PHE A 77 -6.15 2.76 31.64
N THR A 78 -6.96 3.48 30.85
CA THR A 78 -8.40 3.20 30.81
C THR A 78 -8.68 1.78 30.33
N LYS A 79 -9.78 1.17 30.79
CA LYS A 79 -10.23 -0.15 30.32
C LYS A 79 -10.38 -0.21 28.80
N LYS A 80 -10.77 0.91 28.16
CA LYS A 80 -10.85 1.05 26.71
C LYS A 80 -9.47 0.99 26.03
N SER A 81 -8.47 1.69 26.58
CA SER A 81 -7.08 1.61 26.13
C SER A 81 -6.48 0.21 26.30
N GLU A 82 -6.76 -0.46 27.43
CA GLU A 82 -6.34 -1.85 27.68
C GLU A 82 -6.96 -2.83 26.67
N LEU A 83 -8.28 -2.73 26.45
CA LEU A 83 -9.00 -3.53 25.47
C LEU A 83 -8.42 -3.35 24.06
N LYS A 84 -8.25 -2.10 23.62
CA LYS A 84 -7.65 -1.77 22.32
C LYS A 84 -6.27 -2.41 22.17
N ARG A 85 -5.40 -2.29 23.17
CA ARG A 85 -4.04 -2.87 23.15
C ARG A 85 -4.06 -4.38 23.12
N CYS A 86 -4.94 -5.00 23.89
CA CYS A 86 -5.11 -6.46 23.91
C CYS A 86 -5.54 -6.98 22.53
N LEU A 87 -6.58 -6.36 21.94
CA LEU A 87 -7.08 -6.70 20.62
C LEU A 87 -6.02 -6.51 19.54
N ILE A 88 -5.37 -5.34 19.48
CA ILE A 88 -4.27 -5.04 18.56
C ILE A 88 -3.12 -6.05 18.73
N GLY A 89 -2.80 -6.41 19.96
CA GLY A 89 -1.77 -7.41 20.26
C GLY A 89 -2.10 -8.80 19.72
N ASN A 90 -3.37 -9.19 19.71
CA ASN A 90 -3.84 -10.43 19.11
C ASN A 90 -3.84 -10.35 17.57
N LEU A 91 -4.36 -9.25 17.00
CA LEU A 91 -4.38 -9.03 15.54
C LEU A 91 -2.97 -9.05 14.95
N ASN A 92 -1.99 -8.38 15.56
CA ASN A 92 -0.60 -8.37 15.09
C ASN A 92 0.09 -9.74 15.15
N LYS A 93 -0.40 -10.64 16.00
CA LYS A 93 0.14 -12.00 16.13
C LYS A 93 -0.56 -12.98 15.19
N LEU A 94 -1.64 -12.57 14.53
CA LEU A 94 -2.45 -13.45 13.70
C LEU A 94 -1.65 -13.95 12.50
N SER A 95 -1.60 -15.26 12.36
CA SER A 95 -0.96 -15.95 11.24
C SER A 95 -1.68 -17.27 11.00
N ILE A 96 -1.44 -17.89 9.84
CA ILE A 96 -2.01 -19.19 9.50
C ILE A 96 -1.71 -20.25 10.57
N LYS A 97 -0.52 -20.21 11.20
CA LYS A 97 -0.07 -21.22 12.17
C LYS A 97 -0.77 -21.14 13.53
N ASN A 98 -1.19 -19.96 13.95
CA ASN A 98 -1.78 -19.71 15.26
C ASN A 98 -3.21 -19.14 15.18
N LYS A 99 -3.81 -19.24 13.99
CA LYS A 99 -5.14 -18.72 13.65
C LYS A 99 -6.18 -19.13 14.68
N ASP A 100 -6.34 -20.43 14.92
CA ASP A 100 -7.42 -20.95 15.76
C ASP A 100 -7.30 -20.44 17.20
N SER A 101 -6.09 -20.45 17.76
CA SER A 101 -5.83 -19.94 19.10
C SER A 101 -6.11 -18.44 19.24
N ILE A 102 -5.80 -17.64 18.21
CA ILE A 102 -6.04 -16.20 18.22
C ILE A 102 -7.52 -15.88 17.98
N TYR A 103 -8.19 -16.63 17.12
CA TYR A 103 -9.62 -16.47 16.87
C TYR A 103 -10.44 -16.74 18.12
N GLU A 104 -10.14 -17.79 18.88
CA GLU A 104 -10.83 -18.03 20.17
C GLU A 104 -10.62 -16.88 21.15
N LYS A 105 -9.41 -16.33 21.26
CA LYS A 105 -9.16 -15.14 22.11
C LYS A 105 -9.94 -13.91 21.65
N ILE A 106 -10.04 -13.68 20.35
CA ILE A 106 -10.80 -12.55 19.80
C ILE A 106 -12.30 -12.78 20.04
N LYS A 107 -12.78 -14.01 19.87
CA LYS A 107 -14.17 -14.41 20.14
C LYS A 107 -14.54 -14.20 21.60
N GLU A 108 -13.67 -14.57 22.54
CA GLU A 108 -13.83 -14.27 23.97
C GLU A 108 -13.91 -12.76 24.24
N ILE A 109 -13.03 -11.96 23.62
CA ILE A 109 -13.06 -10.50 23.72
C ILE A 109 -14.39 -9.92 23.23
N ILE A 110 -14.90 -10.42 22.10
CA ILE A 110 -16.19 -9.99 21.54
C ILE A 110 -17.32 -10.37 22.50
N ALA A 111 -17.38 -11.63 22.95
CA ALA A 111 -18.43 -12.14 23.83
C ALA A 111 -18.52 -11.36 25.16
N VAL A 112 -17.38 -11.00 25.76
CA VAL A 112 -17.34 -10.21 27.00
C VAL A 112 -17.89 -8.79 26.81
N ASN A 113 -17.85 -8.25 25.59
CA ASN A 113 -18.26 -6.88 25.28
C ASN A 113 -19.57 -6.82 24.48
N ASP A 114 -20.31 -7.91 24.35
CA ASP A 114 -21.42 -8.03 23.41
C ASP A 114 -22.58 -7.04 23.66
N ASN A 115 -22.78 -6.66 24.94
CA ASN A 115 -23.82 -5.74 25.40
C ASN A 115 -23.29 -4.34 25.77
N ASN A 116 -22.07 -3.99 25.36
CA ASN A 116 -21.40 -2.76 25.77
C ASN A 116 -21.09 -1.87 24.56
N ASP A 117 -20.99 -0.55 24.78
CA ASP A 117 -20.61 0.44 23.75
C ASP A 117 -19.25 0.13 23.09
N ASN A 118 -18.43 -0.70 23.76
CA ASN A 118 -17.14 -1.14 23.26
C ASN A 118 -17.22 -2.11 22.05
N LYS A 119 -18.38 -2.75 21.78
CA LYS A 119 -18.51 -3.69 20.66
C LYS A 119 -18.24 -3.03 19.31
N ASP A 120 -18.77 -1.82 19.13
CA ASP A 120 -18.54 -1.00 17.94
C ASP A 120 -17.07 -0.59 17.82
N ASP A 121 -16.42 -0.21 18.93
CA ASP A 121 -14.99 0.09 18.93
C ASP A 121 -14.15 -1.14 18.51
N ILE A 122 -14.47 -2.33 19.03
CA ILE A 122 -13.80 -3.58 18.66
C ILE A 122 -13.98 -3.85 17.17
N PHE A 123 -15.20 -3.73 16.66
CA PHE A 123 -15.50 -3.89 15.24
C PHE A 123 -14.67 -2.90 14.40
N MET A 124 -14.63 -1.63 14.78
CA MET A 124 -13.86 -0.61 14.07
C MET A 124 -12.35 -0.83 14.12
N TYR A 125 -11.81 -1.38 15.22
CA TYR A 125 -10.41 -1.78 15.27
C TYR A 125 -10.11 -2.91 14.28
N ILE A 126 -10.97 -3.93 14.21
CA ILE A 126 -10.83 -5.03 13.23
C ILE A 126 -10.98 -4.50 11.80
N TRP A 127 -11.94 -3.61 11.56
CA TRP A 127 -12.15 -2.96 10.27
C TRP A 127 -10.90 -2.23 9.77
N ASN A 128 -10.23 -1.47 10.64
CA ASN A 128 -8.99 -0.79 10.29
C ASN A 128 -7.85 -1.77 9.92
N TYR A 129 -7.81 -2.94 10.56
CA TYR A 129 -6.88 -4.00 10.18
C TYR A 129 -7.19 -4.60 8.82
N ILE A 130 -8.47 -4.86 8.53
CA ILE A 130 -8.92 -5.30 7.20
C ILE A 130 -8.53 -4.27 6.13
N LYS A 131 -8.71 -2.97 6.40
CA LYS A 131 -8.30 -1.91 5.47
C LYS A 131 -6.78 -1.94 5.21
N THR A 132 -5.97 -2.24 6.21
CA THR A 132 -4.50 -2.15 6.08
C THR A 132 -3.82 -3.45 5.59
N SER A 133 -4.47 -4.60 5.75
CA SER A 133 -3.92 -5.92 5.45
C SER A 133 -4.68 -6.63 4.33
N ASP A 134 -3.96 -7.17 3.36
CA ASP A 134 -4.54 -7.91 2.21
C ASP A 134 -4.91 -9.38 2.56
N ASP A 135 -4.60 -9.81 3.79
CA ASP A 135 -4.81 -11.19 4.24
C ASP A 135 -6.28 -11.43 4.64
N GLU A 136 -6.89 -12.44 4.01
CA GLU A 136 -8.26 -12.88 4.28
C GLU A 136 -8.47 -13.35 5.73
N LEU A 137 -7.40 -13.69 6.45
CA LEU A 137 -7.48 -13.99 7.87
C LEU A 137 -8.12 -12.86 8.68
N TYR A 138 -7.95 -11.60 8.29
CA TYR A 138 -8.57 -10.48 9.03
C TYR A 138 -10.04 -10.31 8.68
N SER A 139 -10.43 -10.48 7.42
CA SER A 139 -11.84 -10.36 7.01
C SER A 139 -12.69 -11.51 7.54
N ASN A 140 -12.10 -12.68 7.75
CA ASN A 140 -12.75 -13.83 8.37
C ASN A 140 -13.10 -13.61 9.84
N ILE A 141 -12.44 -12.68 10.54
CA ILE A 141 -12.78 -12.32 11.93
C ILE A 141 -14.20 -11.75 12.02
N LEU A 142 -14.70 -11.11 10.96
CA LEU A 142 -16.08 -10.61 10.92
C LEU A 142 -17.12 -11.71 11.16
N ALA A 143 -16.81 -12.96 10.79
CA ALA A 143 -17.69 -14.10 11.03
C ALA A 143 -17.77 -14.55 12.50
N LEU A 144 -16.93 -13.98 13.39
CA LEU A 144 -17.00 -14.22 14.84
C LEU A 144 -18.08 -13.38 15.54
N PHE A 145 -18.58 -12.35 14.87
CA PHE A 145 -19.71 -11.55 15.35
C PHE A 145 -21.04 -12.18 14.95
N ASP A 146 -22.11 -11.78 15.63
CA ASP A 146 -23.47 -12.09 15.19
C ASP A 146 -23.76 -11.55 13.78
N LYS A 147 -24.46 -12.34 12.97
CA LYS A 147 -24.69 -12.06 11.55
C LYS A 147 -25.52 -10.80 11.37
N GLU A 148 -26.56 -10.60 12.19
CA GLU A 148 -27.42 -9.41 12.10
C GLU A 148 -26.63 -8.15 12.44
N TYR A 149 -25.82 -8.21 13.50
CA TYR A 149 -24.90 -7.12 13.86
C TYR A 149 -23.92 -6.77 12.73
N VAL A 150 -23.30 -7.78 12.10
CA VAL A 150 -22.38 -7.54 10.96
C VAL A 150 -23.10 -6.87 9.81
N CYS A 151 -24.30 -7.31 9.45
CA CYS A 151 -25.09 -6.68 8.39
C CYS A 151 -25.34 -5.19 8.68
N VAL A 152 -25.81 -4.85 9.89
CA VAL A 152 -26.06 -3.45 10.28
C VAL A 152 -24.79 -2.60 10.19
N MET A 153 -23.66 -3.10 10.68
CA MET A 153 -22.38 -2.38 10.62
C MET A 153 -21.86 -2.21 9.20
N ILE A 154 -21.96 -3.26 8.38
CA ILE A 154 -21.57 -3.21 6.97
C ILE A 154 -22.46 -2.24 6.19
N ASP A 155 -23.76 -2.20 6.45
CA ASP A 155 -24.69 -1.25 5.82
C ASP A 155 -24.31 0.20 6.15
N LYS A 156 -24.03 0.48 7.43
CA LYS A 156 -23.57 1.80 7.88
C LYS A 156 -22.26 2.21 7.18
N LEU A 157 -21.29 1.30 7.11
CA LEU A 157 -20.00 1.57 6.46
C LEU A 157 -20.13 1.73 4.96
N TRP A 158 -20.97 0.92 4.29
CA TRP A 158 -21.26 1.05 2.87
C TRP A 158 -21.91 2.39 2.54
N ASN A 159 -22.93 2.78 3.30
CA ASN A 159 -23.62 4.05 3.10
C ASN A 159 -22.66 5.24 3.25
N ASN A 160 -21.78 5.21 4.26
CA ASN A 160 -20.73 6.21 4.41
C ASN A 160 -19.72 6.19 3.24
N TYR A 161 -19.28 5.01 2.82
CA TYR A 161 -18.33 4.82 1.72
C TYR A 161 -18.83 5.44 0.41
N ILE A 162 -20.11 5.23 0.10
CA ILE A 162 -20.76 5.79 -1.10
C ILE A 162 -21.01 7.29 -0.94
N SER A 163 -21.58 7.73 0.19
CA SER A 163 -21.97 9.12 0.41
C SER A 163 -20.77 10.07 0.45
N ASN A 164 -19.68 9.63 1.11
CA ASN A 164 -18.45 10.41 1.23
C ASN A 164 -17.49 10.19 0.06
N LYS A 165 -17.86 9.36 -0.93
CA LYS A 165 -17.01 8.96 -2.05
C LYS A 165 -15.62 8.49 -1.62
N GLU A 166 -15.53 7.61 -0.62
CA GLU A 166 -14.24 7.12 -0.13
C GLU A 166 -13.41 6.38 -1.19
N TRP A 167 -14.08 5.90 -2.25
CA TRP A 167 -13.48 5.27 -3.44
C TRP A 167 -12.71 6.25 -4.33
N ASP A 168 -13.00 7.54 -4.24
CA ASP A 168 -12.34 8.62 -4.98
C ASP A 168 -11.01 8.99 -4.31
N PRO A 169 -9.90 9.12 -5.06
CA PRO A 169 -8.64 9.60 -4.51
C PRO A 169 -8.81 10.87 -3.65
N PRO A 170 -8.16 10.96 -2.48
CA PRO A 170 -8.10 12.21 -1.72
C PRO A 170 -7.60 13.41 -2.53
N LYS A 171 -8.08 14.62 -2.22
CA LYS A 171 -7.72 15.87 -2.94
C LYS A 171 -6.22 16.10 -3.09
N TYR A 172 -5.44 15.83 -2.04
CA TYR A 172 -3.98 16.00 -2.08
C TYR A 172 -3.31 15.16 -3.18
N ILE A 173 -3.95 14.06 -3.60
CA ILE A 173 -3.49 13.25 -4.71
C ILE A 173 -3.67 14.08 -5.99
N TYR A 174 -4.87 14.57 -6.29
CA TYR A 174 -5.13 15.42 -7.47
C TYR A 174 -4.20 16.65 -7.55
N GLU A 175 -3.95 17.29 -6.41
CA GLU A 175 -3.16 18.52 -6.34
C GLU A 175 -1.65 18.29 -6.57
N ASN A 176 -1.14 17.07 -6.38
CA ASN A 176 0.28 16.76 -6.49
C ASN A 176 0.54 15.69 -7.58
N ASN A 177 1.46 15.96 -8.50
CA ASN A 177 1.88 14.91 -9.44
C ASN A 177 2.83 13.93 -8.75
N LEU A 178 2.25 12.97 -8.02
CA LEU A 178 2.97 11.96 -7.24
C LEU A 178 3.95 11.10 -8.07
N LEU A 179 3.85 11.13 -9.40
CA LEU A 179 4.77 10.40 -10.30
C LEU A 179 5.98 11.23 -10.74
N VAL A 180 6.01 12.54 -10.49
CA VAL A 180 7.03 13.47 -11.01
C VAL A 180 7.91 14.06 -9.89
N LEU A 181 7.50 13.99 -8.63
CA LEU A 181 8.22 14.65 -7.52
C LEU A 181 9.14 13.67 -6.76
N ASN A 182 10.45 13.91 -6.85
CA ASN A 182 11.49 13.15 -6.14
C ASN A 182 11.50 13.39 -4.62
N ASP A 183 10.81 14.42 -4.11
CA ASP A 183 10.92 14.88 -2.72
C ASP A 183 9.67 14.64 -1.86
N GLU A 184 8.63 13.98 -2.38
CA GLU A 184 7.35 13.77 -1.67
C GLU A 184 7.07 12.29 -1.35
N TYR A 185 8.11 11.57 -0.92
CA TYR A 185 8.01 10.14 -0.58
C TYR A 185 6.90 9.82 0.43
N ASP A 186 6.66 10.71 1.40
CA ASP A 186 5.61 10.55 2.39
C ASP A 186 4.20 10.60 1.77
N MET A 187 3.96 11.50 0.82
CA MET A 187 2.68 11.57 0.11
C MET A 187 2.46 10.35 -0.78
N TYR A 188 3.52 9.86 -1.43
CA TYR A 188 3.47 8.60 -2.15
C TYR A 188 3.15 7.42 -1.22
N CYS A 189 3.74 7.38 -0.02
CA CYS A 189 3.43 6.37 0.99
C CYS A 189 1.97 6.43 1.44
N GLU A 190 1.41 7.61 1.69
CA GLU A 190 0.00 7.77 2.03
C GLU A 190 -0.93 7.35 0.87
N TYR A 191 -0.57 7.71 -0.36
CA TYR A 191 -1.27 7.25 -1.55
C TYR A 191 -1.28 5.71 -1.66
N THR A 192 -0.13 5.05 -1.53
CA THR A 192 -0.06 3.58 -1.60
C THR A 192 -0.85 2.90 -0.48
N LYS A 193 -0.86 3.47 0.73
CA LYS A 193 -1.70 3.01 1.85
C LYS A 193 -3.19 3.15 1.52
N TRP A 194 -3.61 4.30 1.00
CA TRP A 194 -5.00 4.54 0.60
C TRP A 194 -5.43 3.55 -0.50
N LYS A 195 -4.65 3.41 -1.57
CA LYS A 195 -4.92 2.48 -2.68
C LYS A 195 -5.05 1.03 -2.21
N ARG A 196 -4.16 0.58 -1.31
CA ARG A 196 -4.26 -0.74 -0.67
C ARG A 196 -5.55 -0.86 0.13
N GLY A 197 -5.87 0.18 0.92
CA GLY A 197 -7.10 0.28 1.69
C GLY A 197 -8.35 0.04 0.86
N ILE A 198 -8.50 0.76 -0.23
CA ILE A 198 -9.66 0.63 -1.11
C ILE A 198 -9.76 -0.75 -1.74
N ASN A 199 -8.63 -1.31 -2.21
CA ASN A 199 -8.63 -2.67 -2.77
C ASN A 199 -9.08 -3.73 -1.74
N ASN A 200 -8.62 -3.62 -0.49
CA ASN A 200 -9.00 -4.56 0.56
C ASN A 200 -10.48 -4.43 0.91
N ILE A 201 -10.99 -3.20 1.00
CA ILE A 201 -12.40 -2.92 1.27
C ILE A 201 -13.31 -3.38 0.12
N ASN A 202 -12.88 -3.26 -1.14
CA ASN A 202 -13.64 -3.76 -2.29
C ASN A 202 -13.88 -5.27 -2.21
N LYS A 203 -12.95 -6.06 -1.66
CA LYS A 203 -13.17 -7.51 -1.40
C LYS A 203 -14.32 -7.74 -0.42
N ILE A 204 -14.47 -6.88 0.59
CA ILE A 204 -15.59 -6.94 1.54
C ILE A 204 -16.91 -6.58 0.85
N TRP A 205 -16.91 -5.52 0.02
CA TRP A 205 -18.10 -5.13 -0.75
C TRP A 205 -18.58 -6.21 -1.70
N ILE A 206 -17.66 -6.90 -2.38
CA ILE A 206 -18.01 -8.05 -3.23
C ILE A 206 -18.67 -9.17 -2.39
N LYS A 207 -18.21 -9.39 -1.16
CA LYS A 207 -18.71 -10.44 -0.27
C LYS A 207 -20.08 -10.12 0.34
N TYR A 208 -20.30 -8.88 0.78
CA TYR A 208 -21.48 -8.50 1.58
C TYR A 208 -22.48 -7.57 0.86
N LYS A 209 -22.07 -6.91 -0.23
CA LYS A 209 -22.83 -5.86 -0.94
C LYS A 209 -22.93 -6.11 -2.44
N ARG A 210 -23.09 -7.37 -2.82
CA ARG A 210 -23.11 -7.80 -4.23
C ARG A 210 -24.26 -7.19 -5.02
N GLU A 211 -25.42 -7.00 -4.40
CA GLU A 211 -26.60 -6.43 -5.06
C GLU A 211 -26.47 -4.91 -5.25
N GLU A 212 -25.83 -4.20 -4.32
CA GLU A 212 -25.60 -2.76 -4.43
C GLU A 212 -24.31 -2.40 -5.18
N LEU A 213 -23.43 -3.37 -5.46
CA LEU A 213 -22.16 -3.16 -6.17
C LEU A 213 -22.28 -2.42 -7.52
N PRO A 214 -23.33 -2.64 -8.34
CA PRO A 214 -23.57 -1.85 -9.55
C PRO A 214 -23.65 -0.34 -9.31
N ILE A 215 -24.08 0.11 -8.12
CA ILE A 215 -24.13 1.54 -7.76
C ILE A 215 -22.70 2.10 -7.71
N LEU A 216 -21.79 1.42 -7.01
CA LEU A 216 -20.39 1.81 -6.92
C LEU A 216 -19.71 1.79 -8.29
N LEU A 217 -19.92 0.71 -9.06
CA LEU A 217 -19.31 0.57 -10.39
C LEU A 217 -19.81 1.63 -11.36
N ASN A 218 -21.10 1.98 -11.33
CA ASN A 218 -21.63 3.08 -12.13
C ASN A 218 -21.02 4.42 -11.72
N ASN A 219 -20.95 4.72 -10.43
CA ASN A 219 -20.34 5.96 -9.93
C ASN A 219 -18.88 6.11 -10.40
N ILE A 220 -18.08 5.04 -10.30
CA ILE A 220 -16.68 5.05 -10.76
C ILE A 220 -16.63 5.20 -12.30
N ALA A 221 -17.44 4.44 -13.04
CA ALA A 221 -17.43 4.48 -14.50
C ALA A 221 -17.89 5.85 -15.05
N ASP A 222 -18.93 6.44 -14.49
CA ASP A 222 -19.38 7.81 -14.84
C ASP A 222 -18.27 8.83 -14.57
N TYR A 223 -17.58 8.67 -13.45
CA TYR A 223 -16.51 9.57 -13.09
C TYR A 223 -15.29 9.43 -14.03
N VAL A 224 -14.88 8.21 -14.35
CA VAL A 224 -13.86 7.90 -15.38
C VAL A 224 -14.21 8.56 -16.71
N VAL A 225 -15.46 8.39 -17.17
CA VAL A 225 -15.94 9.01 -18.41
C VAL A 225 -15.86 10.54 -18.32
N SER A 226 -16.27 11.13 -17.20
CA SER A 226 -16.21 12.59 -17.00
C SER A 226 -14.78 13.14 -17.03
N ILE A 227 -13.80 12.45 -16.43
CA ILE A 227 -12.38 12.85 -16.44
C ILE A 227 -11.82 12.84 -17.86
N ILE A 228 -12.13 11.79 -18.64
CA ILE A 228 -11.65 11.66 -20.01
C ILE A 228 -12.16 12.80 -20.91
N TYR A 229 -13.38 13.27 -20.70
CA TYR A 229 -13.97 14.34 -21.51
C TYR A 229 -13.57 15.76 -21.06
N ASN A 230 -13.20 15.97 -19.78
CA ASN A 230 -12.92 17.30 -19.21
C ASN A 230 -11.45 17.76 -19.33
N THR A 231 -10.60 17.08 -20.13
CA THR A 231 -9.24 17.49 -20.53
C THR A 231 -8.16 17.68 -19.45
N ASP A 232 -8.48 17.64 -18.16
CA ASP A 232 -7.49 17.57 -17.07
C ASP A 232 -7.01 16.12 -16.89
N ILE A 233 -5.99 15.73 -17.67
CA ILE A 233 -5.47 14.34 -17.69
C ILE A 233 -4.65 14.08 -16.42
N TYR A 234 -5.33 13.73 -15.33
CA TYR A 234 -4.70 13.05 -14.19
C TYR A 234 -4.51 11.56 -14.53
N LYS A 235 -3.56 11.26 -15.42
CA LYS A 235 -3.30 9.90 -15.94
C LYS A 235 -3.35 8.81 -14.86
N TYR A 236 -2.63 9.06 -13.77
CA TYR A 236 -2.48 8.06 -12.72
C TYR A 236 -3.79 7.90 -11.91
N ILE A 237 -4.61 8.94 -11.78
CA ILE A 237 -5.97 8.86 -11.20
C ILE A 237 -6.84 7.95 -12.05
N LEU A 238 -6.84 8.18 -13.37
CA LEU A 238 -7.62 7.40 -14.31
C LEU A 238 -7.24 5.91 -14.25
N ASP A 239 -5.93 5.61 -14.25
CA ASP A 239 -5.41 4.25 -14.13
C ASP A 239 -5.83 3.59 -12.80
N ILE A 240 -5.86 4.32 -11.68
CA ILE A 240 -6.34 3.79 -10.39
C ILE A 240 -7.83 3.44 -10.45
N LEU A 241 -8.67 4.34 -10.97
CA LEU A 241 -10.11 4.11 -11.04
C LEU A 241 -10.43 2.92 -11.97
N LEU A 242 -9.73 2.82 -13.10
CA LEU A 242 -9.85 1.68 -14.01
C LEU A 242 -9.33 0.38 -13.38
N GLU A 243 -8.24 0.41 -12.63
CA GLU A 243 -7.73 -0.75 -11.88
C GLU A 243 -8.77 -1.25 -10.86
N GLN A 244 -9.45 -0.33 -10.16
CA GLN A 244 -10.53 -0.67 -9.24
C GLN A 244 -11.69 -1.35 -9.97
N LEU A 245 -12.16 -0.78 -11.09
CA LEU A 245 -13.22 -1.38 -11.92
C LEU A 245 -12.83 -2.79 -12.37
N TYR A 246 -11.62 -2.95 -12.93
CA TYR A 246 -11.12 -4.23 -13.40
C TYR A 246 -11.11 -5.29 -12.29
N LYS A 247 -10.55 -4.97 -11.12
CA LYS A 247 -10.46 -5.91 -9.99
C LYS A 247 -11.83 -6.37 -9.50
N ILE A 248 -12.81 -5.47 -9.46
CA ILE A 248 -14.18 -5.83 -9.06
C ILE A 248 -14.85 -6.67 -10.15
N LEU A 249 -14.80 -6.23 -11.41
CA LEU A 249 -15.45 -6.89 -12.54
C LEU A 249 -14.88 -8.29 -12.82
N ALA A 250 -13.59 -8.50 -12.56
CA ALA A 250 -12.94 -9.80 -12.70
C ALA A 250 -13.53 -10.86 -11.76
N ILE A 251 -14.12 -10.44 -10.63
CA ILE A 251 -14.76 -11.33 -9.65
C ILE A 251 -16.28 -11.34 -9.82
N ALA A 252 -16.89 -10.16 -10.03
CA ALA A 252 -18.32 -9.98 -10.19
C ALA A 252 -18.63 -9.34 -11.54
N LYS A 253 -19.04 -10.15 -12.52
CA LYS A 253 -19.31 -9.69 -13.90
C LYS A 253 -20.61 -8.88 -13.98
N TYR A 254 -20.50 -7.62 -14.42
CA TYR A 254 -21.63 -6.74 -14.72
C TYR A 254 -21.49 -6.17 -16.14
N ASN A 255 -22.11 -6.84 -17.12
CA ASN A 255 -21.97 -6.50 -18.55
C ASN A 255 -22.36 -5.05 -18.86
N CYS A 256 -23.37 -4.51 -18.17
CA CYS A 256 -23.78 -3.11 -18.36
C CYS A 256 -22.66 -2.09 -18.08
N ILE A 257 -21.75 -2.40 -17.15
CA ILE A 257 -20.59 -1.55 -16.84
C ILE A 257 -19.51 -1.73 -17.91
N ILE A 258 -19.29 -2.98 -18.34
CA ILE A 258 -18.31 -3.30 -19.40
C ILE A 258 -18.69 -2.59 -20.71
N ASP A 259 -19.97 -2.65 -21.10
CA ASP A 259 -20.49 -1.96 -22.29
C ASP A 259 -20.31 -0.44 -22.20
N LYS A 260 -20.47 0.13 -21.00
CA LYS A 260 -20.23 1.56 -20.76
C LYS A 260 -18.77 1.94 -21.00
N ILE A 261 -17.83 1.14 -20.49
CA ILE A 261 -16.38 1.34 -20.70
C ILE A 261 -16.00 1.13 -22.17
N LYS A 262 -16.62 0.18 -22.86
CA LYS A 262 -16.39 -0.09 -24.29
C LYS A 262 -16.71 1.09 -25.20
N ASN A 263 -17.63 1.96 -24.79
CA ASN A 263 -18.03 3.15 -25.56
C ASN A 263 -17.07 4.34 -25.40
N ILE A 264 -16.03 4.24 -24.56
CA ILE A 264 -15.06 5.31 -24.36
C ILE A 264 -14.19 5.48 -25.61
N ASN A 265 -14.03 6.71 -26.09
CA ASN A 265 -13.10 7.01 -27.18
C ASN A 265 -11.64 6.93 -26.68
N ILE A 266 -10.96 5.84 -27.00
CA ILE A 266 -9.61 5.58 -26.53
C ILE A 266 -8.49 6.21 -27.38
N LYS A 267 -8.78 6.86 -28.52
CA LYS A 267 -7.74 7.28 -29.49
C LYS A 267 -6.63 8.11 -28.86
N ASN A 268 -7.01 9.06 -28.02
CA ASN A 268 -6.11 10.04 -27.39
C ASN A 268 -5.61 9.61 -26.00
N LEU A 269 -5.91 8.38 -25.55
CA LEU A 269 -5.47 7.88 -24.25
C LEU A 269 -4.07 7.27 -24.32
N ASP A 270 -3.38 7.28 -23.19
CA ASP A 270 -2.08 6.63 -23.03
C ASP A 270 -2.18 5.10 -23.07
N ASN A 271 -1.04 4.44 -23.32
CA ASN A 271 -0.98 2.98 -23.40
C ASN A 271 -1.37 2.28 -22.09
N SER A 272 -1.06 2.85 -20.91
CA SER A 272 -1.42 2.25 -19.61
C SER A 272 -2.93 2.27 -19.39
N THR A 273 -3.57 3.39 -19.68
CA THR A 273 -5.03 3.55 -19.60
C THR A 273 -5.73 2.64 -20.62
N LYS A 274 -5.22 2.60 -21.86
CA LYS A 274 -5.70 1.67 -22.89
C LYS A 274 -5.61 0.22 -22.42
N PHE A 275 -4.50 -0.17 -21.80
CA PHE A 275 -4.31 -1.51 -21.26
C PHE A 275 -5.40 -1.89 -20.25
N PHE A 276 -5.72 -1.01 -19.29
CA PHE A 276 -6.81 -1.28 -18.35
C PHE A 276 -8.17 -1.36 -19.03
N ILE A 277 -8.47 -0.46 -19.97
CA ILE A 277 -9.73 -0.47 -20.72
C ILE A 277 -9.88 -1.78 -21.51
N TYR A 278 -8.84 -2.22 -22.22
CA TYR A 278 -8.87 -3.49 -22.95
C TYR A 278 -9.08 -4.67 -22.02
N ASN A 279 -8.37 -4.74 -20.89
CA ASN A 279 -8.56 -5.80 -19.90
C ASN A 279 -9.99 -5.84 -19.36
N ILE A 280 -10.66 -4.70 -19.19
CA ILE A 280 -12.07 -4.64 -18.77
C ILE A 280 -13.00 -5.14 -19.88
N ILE A 281 -12.74 -4.76 -21.13
CA ILE A 281 -13.55 -5.16 -22.30
C ILE A 281 -13.45 -6.68 -22.56
N GLU A 282 -12.34 -7.31 -22.20
CA GLU A 282 -12.10 -8.75 -22.38
C GLU A 282 -12.73 -9.65 -21.30
N LEU A 283 -13.25 -9.09 -20.19
CA LEU A 283 -13.89 -9.85 -19.10
C LEU A 283 -15.26 -10.44 -19.49
#